data_AF-A0A4R1M2W8-F1
#
_entry.id   AF-A0A4R1M2W8-F1
#
_cell.length_a   1.000
_cell.length_b   1.000
_cell.length_c   1.000
_cell.angle_alpha   90.00
_cell.angle_beta   90.00
_cell.angle_gamma   90.00
#
_symmetry.space_group_name_H-M   'P 1'
#
loop_
_entity.id
_entity.type
_entity.pdbx_description
1 polymer ?
#
loop_
_entity_poly.entity_id
_entity_poly.type
_entity_poly.pdbx_seq_one_letter_code
_entity_poly.pdbx_strand_id
1 'polypeptide(L)'
;MKNKQPVLYLLGIFMLIIWGCKKEDNSKIRNGERYYYYGFEEKIYINKLNNKLAVKYNDNEAAKKSTSDIASFAKGAEFLWHNERTVVITLNPNVVNNVMTLLTKDNNVISANPVYILASGSDSEMFFTDEFAVKFKPTTSPAEIKKINDRYGVRIIEETDIYTLLTVPRLADALEIANKYQESGLVVYSEPNFYMKIEFGSTAEYLPKETFKDL
;
A
#
# COMPACT_ATOMS: atom_id res chain seq x y z
N MET A 1 9.67 69.76 -30.32
CA MET A 1 10.17 70.16 -28.98
C MET A 1 9.16 69.71 -27.93
N LYS A 2 9.65 69.12 -26.82
CA LYS A 2 8.95 68.72 -25.57
C LYS A 2 8.01 67.51 -25.74
N ASN A 3 8.39 66.26 -25.44
CA ASN A 3 8.97 65.67 -24.23
C ASN A 3 8.03 65.70 -23.01
N LYS A 4 7.57 64.50 -22.57
CA LYS A 4 7.04 64.07 -21.25
C LYS A 4 6.38 62.67 -21.41
N GLN A 5 7.07 61.56 -21.11
CA GLN A 5 7.14 60.80 -19.83
C GLN A 5 5.85 60.00 -19.48
N PRO A 6 5.89 58.90 -18.68
CA PRO A 6 7.03 58.25 -18.02
C PRO A 6 7.16 56.72 -18.23
N VAL A 7 8.38 56.23 -18.00
CA VAL A 7 8.71 54.84 -17.69
C VAL A 7 8.12 54.52 -16.30
N LEU A 8 7.20 53.56 -16.23
CA LEU A 8 6.65 53.07 -14.97
C LEU A 8 7.46 51.86 -14.50
N TYR A 9 8.33 52.09 -13.52
CA TYR A 9 8.86 51.04 -12.66
C TYR A 9 7.70 50.50 -11.82
N LEU A 10 7.30 49.24 -12.02
CA LEU A 10 6.59 48.48 -11.00
C LEU A 10 7.57 47.51 -10.36
N LEU A 11 8.22 48.04 -9.32
CA LEU A 11 9.01 47.31 -8.35
C LEU A 11 8.14 46.29 -7.63
N GLY A 12 8.55 45.03 -7.75
CA GLY A 12 8.64 44.02 -6.70
C GLY A 12 7.58 44.02 -5.60
N ILE A 13 6.51 43.26 -5.82
CA ILE A 13 5.78 42.52 -4.79
C ILE A 13 5.32 41.21 -5.45
N PHE A 14 5.32 40.10 -4.69
CA PHE A 14 4.97 38.72 -5.06
C PHE A 14 6.07 37.82 -5.62
N MET A 15 6.92 37.28 -4.73
CA MET A 15 7.10 35.83 -4.58
C MET A 15 7.75 35.52 -3.21
N LEU A 16 7.00 35.76 -2.15
CA LEU A 16 7.26 35.22 -0.80
C LEU A 16 6.18 34.16 -0.47
N ILE A 17 6.00 33.18 -1.35
CA ILE A 17 5.14 32.01 -1.07
C ILE A 17 5.80 30.76 -1.63
N ILE A 18 6.87 30.29 -0.98
CA ILE A 18 7.15 28.86 -0.76
C ILE A 18 8.22 28.73 0.33
N TRP A 19 7.91 29.27 1.51
CA TRP A 19 8.49 28.77 2.76
C TRP A 19 7.41 28.05 3.56
N GLY A 20 6.67 27.19 2.85
CA GLY A 20 6.01 26.07 3.49
C GLY A 20 7.06 24.99 3.72
N CYS A 21 7.88 25.15 4.77
CA CYS A 21 8.62 24.03 5.34
C CYS A 21 7.58 22.96 5.67
N LYS A 22 7.44 21.98 4.77
CA LYS A 22 6.73 20.73 5.03
C LYS A 22 7.45 20.14 6.23
N LYS A 23 6.82 20.26 7.40
CA LYS A 23 7.35 19.77 8.67
C LYS A 23 7.54 18.27 8.47
N GLU A 24 8.78 17.84 8.26
CA GLU A 24 9.12 16.43 8.20
C GLU A 24 8.69 15.84 9.54
N ASP A 25 7.65 15.01 9.48
CA ASP A 25 7.15 14.31 10.63
C ASP A 25 8.24 13.32 11.06
N ASN A 26 8.94 13.67 12.13
CA ASN A 26 9.96 12.85 12.77
C ASN A 26 9.28 11.71 13.55
N SER A 27 8.46 10.92 12.86
CA SER A 27 8.03 9.62 13.36
C SER A 27 9.28 8.80 13.66
N LYS A 28 9.40 8.42 14.93
CA LYS A 28 10.61 7.85 15.54
C LYS A 28 11.11 6.65 14.74
N ILE A 29 12.19 6.87 14.00
CA ILE A 29 12.94 5.86 13.28
C ILE A 29 13.59 4.94 14.32
N ARG A 30 13.11 3.70 14.42
CA ARG A 30 13.86 2.60 15.02
C ARG A 30 14.14 1.60 13.89
N ASN A 31 15.39 1.60 13.42
CA ASN A 31 15.94 0.74 12.35
C ASN A 31 15.43 0.98 10.91
N GLY A 32 15.94 2.04 10.29
CA GLY A 32 16.65 1.91 8.99
C GLY A 32 15.89 1.77 7.67
N GLU A 33 14.60 1.43 7.62
CA GLU A 33 13.83 1.40 6.36
C GLU A 33 12.46 2.08 6.54
N ARG A 34 12.18 3.09 5.70
CA ARG A 34 10.84 3.69 5.59
C ARG A 34 10.07 2.97 4.50
N TYR A 35 9.04 2.24 4.87
CA TYR A 35 8.12 1.65 3.90
C TYR A 35 7.14 2.71 3.41
N TYR A 36 6.85 2.67 2.11
CA TYR A 36 5.90 3.56 1.48
C TYR A 36 5.26 2.86 0.30
N TYR A 37 4.05 3.28 -0.05
CA TYR A 37 3.43 3.04 -1.34
C TYR A 37 3.12 4.37 -2.02
N TYR A 38 2.80 4.34 -3.31
CA TYR A 38 2.30 5.51 -4.00
C TYR A 38 0.78 5.53 -3.99
N GLY A 39 0.20 6.57 -3.39
CA GLY A 39 -1.18 6.97 -3.64
C GLY A 39 -1.19 7.98 -4.77
N PHE A 40 -1.45 7.53 -6.00
CA PHE A 40 -1.19 8.30 -7.22
C PHE A 40 0.29 8.77 -7.31
N GLU A 41 0.54 10.07 -7.22
CA GLU A 41 1.89 10.65 -7.32
C GLU A 41 2.55 10.87 -5.96
N GLU A 42 1.82 10.66 -4.86
CA GLU A 42 2.30 10.94 -3.51
C GLU A 42 2.81 9.68 -2.81
N LYS A 43 3.95 9.79 -2.14
CA LYS A 43 4.45 8.74 -1.24
C LYS A 43 3.65 8.77 0.05
N ILE A 44 2.95 7.67 0.34
CA ILE A 44 2.26 7.43 1.60
C ILE A 44 3.11 6.48 2.43
N TYR A 45 3.59 6.97 3.57
CA TYR A 45 4.46 6.19 4.46
C TYR A 45 3.66 5.26 5.36
N ILE A 46 4.17 4.05 5.53
CA ILE A 46 3.56 2.98 6.33
C ILE A 46 4.59 2.37 7.28
N ASN A 47 4.12 1.88 8.42
CA ASN A 47 4.93 1.21 9.44
C ASN A 47 4.57 -0.27 9.49
N LYS A 48 5.58 -1.15 9.50
CA LYS A 48 5.40 -2.58 9.71
C LYS A 48 4.96 -2.85 11.15
N LEU A 49 3.94 -3.68 11.31
CA LEU A 49 3.64 -4.33 12.58
C LEU A 49 4.59 -5.51 12.76
N ASN A 50 5.39 -5.48 13.82
CA ASN A 50 6.44 -6.47 14.06
C ASN A 50 5.91 -7.82 14.61
N ASN A 51 4.60 -7.97 14.70
CA ASN A 51 3.92 -9.11 15.30
C ASN A 51 2.84 -9.72 14.40
N LYS A 52 2.66 -9.22 13.17
CA LYS A 52 1.59 -9.66 12.27
C LYS A 52 2.10 -9.94 10.86
N LEU A 53 1.67 -11.07 10.29
CA LEU A 53 1.98 -11.50 8.93
C LEU A 53 0.69 -11.81 8.15
N ALA A 54 0.57 -11.30 6.94
CA ALA A 54 -0.44 -11.72 5.97
C ALA A 54 0.14 -12.78 5.05
N VAL A 55 -0.54 -13.92 4.92
CA VAL A 55 -0.08 -15.07 4.16
C VAL A 55 -1.15 -15.53 3.19
N LYS A 56 -0.78 -15.72 1.92
CA LYS A 56 -1.62 -16.32 0.88
C LYS A 56 -1.05 -17.68 0.47
N TYR A 57 -1.91 -18.68 0.34
CA TYR A 57 -1.55 -20.05 -0.01
C TYR A 57 -2.09 -20.46 -1.39
N ASN A 58 -1.54 -21.54 -1.94
CA ASN A 58 -1.99 -22.15 -3.20
C ASN A 58 -3.43 -22.65 -3.15
N ASP A 59 -3.87 -23.16 -2.01
CA ASP A 59 -5.22 -23.67 -1.79
C ASP A 59 -5.60 -23.69 -0.30
N ASN A 60 -6.84 -24.06 -0.02
CA ASN A 60 -7.42 -24.10 1.33
C ASN A 60 -6.77 -25.17 2.22
N GLU A 61 -6.42 -26.33 1.67
CA GLU A 61 -5.84 -27.42 2.44
C GLU A 61 -4.41 -27.10 2.87
N ALA A 62 -3.63 -26.48 2.00
CA ALA A 62 -2.33 -25.91 2.34
C ALA A 62 -2.43 -24.86 3.45
N ALA A 63 -3.41 -23.96 3.36
CA ALA A 63 -3.62 -22.94 4.38
C ALA A 63 -3.95 -23.55 5.75
N LYS A 64 -4.89 -24.50 5.81
CA LYS A 64 -5.27 -25.22 7.03
C LYS A 64 -4.10 -25.99 7.64
N LYS A 65 -3.32 -26.70 6.81
CA LYS A 65 -2.14 -27.44 7.27
C LYS A 65 -1.09 -26.48 7.86
N SER A 66 -0.70 -25.44 7.12
CA SER A 66 0.30 -24.48 7.57
C SER A 66 -0.13 -23.78 8.87
N THR A 67 -1.38 -23.32 8.96
CA THR A 67 -1.89 -22.69 10.19
C THR A 67 -1.90 -23.64 11.39
N SER A 68 -2.21 -24.92 11.20
CA SER A 68 -2.11 -25.95 12.25
C SER A 68 -0.67 -26.20 12.72
N ASP A 69 0.28 -26.27 11.78
CA ASP A 69 1.71 -26.42 12.07
C ASP A 69 2.24 -25.19 12.84
N ILE A 70 1.86 -23.98 12.40
CA ILE A 70 2.22 -22.72 13.08
C ILE A 70 1.61 -22.66 14.48
N ALA A 71 0.35 -23.05 14.67
CA ALA A 71 -0.29 -23.04 15.99
C ALA A 71 0.42 -23.96 16.99
N SER A 72 0.97 -25.07 16.51
CA SER A 72 1.73 -26.03 17.33
C SER A 72 3.11 -25.48 17.74
N PHE A 73 3.77 -24.74 16.84
CA PHE A 73 5.09 -24.15 17.05
C PHE A 73 5.04 -22.82 17.82
N ALA A 74 4.18 -21.90 17.40
CA ALA A 74 4.01 -20.55 17.94
C ALA A 74 2.78 -20.50 18.86
N LYS A 75 2.97 -20.97 20.10
CA LYS A 75 1.90 -20.97 21.11
C LYS A 75 1.31 -19.57 21.29
N GLY A 76 -0.02 -19.47 21.24
CA GLY A 76 -0.74 -18.21 21.34
C GLY A 76 -0.82 -17.42 20.04
N ALA A 77 -0.44 -18.01 18.90
CA ALA A 77 -0.74 -17.43 17.59
C ALA A 77 -2.26 -17.29 17.39
N GLU A 78 -2.68 -16.15 16.85
CA GLU A 78 -4.07 -15.90 16.46
C GLU A 78 -4.17 -15.84 14.94
N PHE A 79 -5.28 -16.34 14.39
CA PHE A 79 -5.48 -16.45 12.95
C PHE A 79 -6.79 -15.75 12.55
N LEU A 80 -6.67 -14.72 11.72
CA LEU A 80 -7.80 -14.02 11.12
C LEU A 80 -7.89 -14.39 9.64
N TRP A 81 -8.90 -15.18 9.28
CA TRP A 81 -9.14 -15.59 7.90
C TRP A 81 -9.85 -14.48 7.12
N HIS A 82 -9.27 -14.10 5.98
CA HIS A 82 -9.90 -13.16 5.04
C HIS A 82 -10.68 -13.88 3.95
N ASN A 83 -10.20 -15.06 3.54
CA ASN A 83 -10.86 -16.01 2.65
C ASN A 83 -10.21 -17.39 2.87
N GLU A 84 -10.62 -18.41 2.10
CA GLU A 84 -10.11 -19.78 2.24
C GLU A 84 -8.58 -19.93 2.05
N ARG A 85 -7.91 -18.97 1.44
CA ARG A 85 -6.49 -19.04 1.06
C ARG A 85 -5.63 -17.94 1.69
N THR A 86 -6.23 -16.95 2.34
CA THR A 86 -5.53 -15.79 2.89
C THR A 86 -5.83 -15.65 4.38
N VAL A 87 -4.78 -15.61 5.18
CA VAL A 87 -4.85 -15.49 6.64
C VAL A 87 -3.89 -14.42 7.13
N VAL A 88 -4.34 -13.62 8.10
CA VAL A 88 -3.47 -12.76 8.91
C VAL A 88 -3.16 -13.50 10.22
N ILE A 89 -1.88 -13.62 10.53
CA ILE A 89 -1.36 -14.34 11.69
C ILE A 89 -0.80 -13.32 12.67
N THR A 90 -1.38 -13.22 13.87
CA THR A 90 -0.81 -12.48 14.98
C THR A 90 0.07 -13.41 15.81
N LEU A 91 1.29 -12.97 16.10
CA LEU A 91 2.35 -13.78 16.72
C LEU A 91 2.99 -13.04 17.89
N ASN A 92 3.69 -13.78 18.75
CA ASN A 92 4.66 -13.17 19.63
C ASN A 92 5.82 -12.58 18.79
N PRO A 93 6.23 -11.30 18.99
CA PRO A 93 7.29 -10.68 18.20
C PRO A 93 8.60 -11.49 18.13
N ASN A 94 8.91 -12.25 19.19
CA ASN A 94 10.13 -13.05 19.28
C ASN A 94 10.14 -14.28 18.34
N VAL A 95 8.98 -14.70 17.82
CA VAL A 95 8.88 -15.89 16.94
C VAL A 95 8.59 -15.53 15.48
N VAL A 96 8.31 -14.26 15.16
CA VAL A 96 7.93 -13.82 13.81
C VAL A 96 8.97 -14.20 12.75
N ASN A 97 10.25 -13.99 13.02
CA ASN A 97 11.32 -14.33 12.07
C ASN A 97 11.42 -15.85 11.82
N ASN A 98 11.15 -16.67 12.84
CA ASN A 98 11.14 -18.12 12.70
C ASN A 98 9.96 -18.56 11.85
N VAL A 99 8.76 -18.01 12.10
CA VAL A 99 7.57 -18.29 11.30
C VAL A 99 7.77 -17.83 9.85
N MET A 100 8.32 -16.64 9.63
CA MET A 100 8.66 -16.15 8.27
C MET A 100 9.64 -17.09 7.57
N THR A 101 10.64 -17.62 8.28
CA THR A 101 11.59 -18.59 7.72
C THR A 101 10.91 -19.92 7.34
N LEU A 102 9.89 -20.35 8.08
CA LEU A 102 9.10 -21.54 7.74
C LEU A 102 8.25 -21.28 6.50
N LEU A 103 7.52 -20.15 6.48
CA LEU A 103 6.65 -19.76 5.38
C LEU A 103 7.39 -19.61 4.05
N THR A 104 8.58 -19.00 4.07
CA THR A 104 9.40 -18.80 2.85
C THR A 104 9.96 -20.11 2.27
N LYS A 105 9.99 -21.19 3.05
CA LYS A 105 10.42 -22.52 2.60
C LYS A 105 9.26 -23.39 2.14
N ASP A 106 8.02 -23.04 2.48
CA ASP A 106 6.84 -23.78 2.07
C ASP A 106 6.47 -23.41 0.62
N ASN A 107 6.53 -24.40 -0.27
CA ASN A 107 6.16 -24.21 -1.68
C ASN A 107 4.66 -23.95 -1.88
N ASN A 108 3.84 -24.17 -0.85
CA ASN A 108 2.42 -23.84 -0.88
C ASN A 108 2.12 -22.39 -0.51
N VAL A 109 3.12 -21.62 -0.04
CA VAL A 109 2.97 -20.19 0.25
C VAL A 109 3.24 -19.40 -1.03
N ILE A 110 2.25 -18.60 -1.43
CA ILE A 110 2.34 -17.66 -2.55
C ILE A 110 3.03 -16.37 -2.10
N SER A 111 2.57 -15.79 -1.01
CA SER A 111 3.09 -14.55 -0.45
C SER A 111 3.05 -14.60 1.07
N ALA A 112 4.06 -14.02 1.73
CA ALA A 112 4.10 -13.82 3.18
C ALA A 112 4.67 -12.44 3.46
N ASN A 113 3.79 -11.50 3.82
CA ASN A 113 4.12 -10.08 3.98
C ASN A 113 3.82 -9.62 5.41
N PRO A 114 4.55 -8.64 5.94
CA PRO A 114 4.14 -7.95 7.16
C PRO A 114 2.76 -7.30 6.98
N VAL A 115 2.04 -7.12 8.09
CA VAL A 115 0.90 -6.18 8.15
C VAL A 115 1.42 -4.79 8.46
N TYR A 116 0.77 -3.76 7.94
CA TYR A 116 1.18 -2.37 8.06
C TYR A 116 0.08 -1.50 8.66
N ILE A 117 0.48 -0.32 9.14
CA ILE A 117 -0.40 0.80 9.53
C ILE A 117 0.12 2.08 8.89
N LEU A 118 -0.72 3.11 8.75
CA LEU A 118 -0.26 4.41 8.26
C LEU A 118 0.71 5.06 9.24
N ALA A 119 1.79 5.65 8.71
CA ALA A 119 2.76 6.35 9.54
C ALA A 119 2.20 7.62 10.22
N SER A 120 1.10 8.16 9.69
CA SER A 120 0.35 9.28 10.28
C SER A 120 -0.39 8.93 11.58
N GLY A 121 -0.34 7.68 12.04
CA GLY A 121 -0.91 7.26 13.32
C GLY A 121 -2.35 6.75 13.26
N SER A 122 -2.78 6.21 12.11
CA SER A 122 -4.04 5.45 12.03
C SER A 122 -3.83 4.04 12.59
N ASP A 123 -4.81 3.55 13.33
CA ASP A 123 -4.86 2.15 13.81
C ASP A 123 -5.40 1.18 12.74
N SER A 124 -5.78 1.69 11.56
CA SER A 124 -6.30 0.86 10.46
C SER A 124 -5.17 0.00 9.89
N GLU A 125 -5.27 -1.30 10.14
CA GLU A 125 -4.37 -2.30 9.59
C GLU A 125 -4.61 -2.49 8.09
N MET A 126 -3.52 -2.60 7.35
CA MET A 126 -3.52 -2.89 5.93
C MET A 126 -2.48 -3.94 5.59
N PHE A 127 -2.79 -4.80 4.62
CA PHE A 127 -1.84 -5.76 4.08
C PHE A 127 -2.12 -6.00 2.60
N PHE A 128 -1.18 -6.64 1.93
CA PHE A 128 -1.29 -7.02 0.52
C PHE A 128 -0.72 -8.43 0.34
N THR A 129 -1.00 -9.03 -0.82
CA THR A 129 -0.53 -10.38 -1.16
C THR A 129 0.50 -10.33 -2.28
N ASP A 130 0.30 -11.09 -3.35
CA ASP A 130 1.12 -11.09 -4.57
C ASP A 130 0.56 -10.18 -5.66
N GLU A 131 -0.48 -9.40 -5.37
CA GLU A 131 -1.22 -8.63 -6.36
C GLU A 131 -1.01 -7.12 -6.22
N PHE A 132 -0.95 -6.43 -7.35
CA PHE A 132 -0.94 -4.97 -7.43
C PHE A 132 -1.68 -4.49 -8.67
N ALA A 133 -2.30 -3.32 -8.58
CA ALA A 133 -3.08 -2.72 -9.65
C ALA A 133 -2.30 -1.58 -10.30
N VAL A 134 -2.39 -1.48 -11.62
CA VAL A 134 -1.76 -0.41 -12.40
C VAL A 134 -2.71 0.17 -13.42
N LYS A 135 -2.50 1.43 -13.79
CA LYS A 135 -3.06 2.00 -15.01
C LYS A 135 -1.94 2.53 -15.88
N PHE A 136 -1.65 1.85 -16.99
CA PHE A 136 -0.67 2.35 -17.95
C PHE A 136 -1.14 3.66 -18.58
N LYS A 137 -0.18 4.56 -18.86
CA LYS A 137 -0.48 5.79 -19.62
C LYS A 137 -0.97 5.42 -21.03
N PRO A 138 -1.86 6.21 -21.65
CA PRO A 138 -2.27 5.99 -23.04
C PRO A 138 -1.11 5.99 -24.03
N THR A 139 0.00 6.66 -23.68
CA THR A 139 1.23 6.74 -24.47
C THR A 139 2.16 5.54 -24.30
N THR A 140 1.93 4.68 -23.30
CA THR A 140 2.79 3.54 -23.03
C THR A 140 2.49 2.43 -24.04
N SER A 141 3.48 2.06 -24.82
CA SER A 141 3.32 1.07 -25.89
C SER A 141 3.21 -0.36 -25.33
N PRO A 142 2.55 -1.29 -26.07
CA PRO A 142 2.53 -2.71 -25.69
C PRO A 142 3.92 -3.33 -25.51
N ALA A 143 4.93 -2.86 -26.27
CA ALA A 143 6.30 -3.31 -26.14
C ALA A 143 6.94 -2.86 -24.82
N GLU A 144 6.65 -1.65 -24.34
CA GLU A 144 7.11 -1.16 -23.04
C GLU A 144 6.43 -1.89 -21.89
N ILE A 145 5.12 -2.12 -22.00
CA ILE A 145 4.34 -2.93 -21.04
C ILE A 145 4.95 -4.34 -20.94
N LYS A 146 5.18 -4.99 -22.08
CA LYS A 146 5.81 -6.31 -22.09
C LYS A 146 7.20 -6.28 -21.45
N LYS A 147 8.01 -5.27 -21.79
CA LYS A 147 9.38 -5.13 -21.28
C LYS A 147 9.43 -4.95 -19.76
N ILE A 148 8.55 -4.13 -19.18
CA ILE A 148 8.50 -3.95 -17.72
C ILE A 148 7.93 -5.20 -17.04
N ASN A 149 6.94 -5.86 -17.65
CA ASN A 149 6.37 -7.09 -17.12
C ASN A 149 7.41 -8.22 -17.08
N ASP A 150 8.13 -8.42 -18.18
CA ASP A 150 9.20 -9.41 -18.28
C ASP A 150 10.34 -9.12 -17.29
N ARG A 151 10.69 -7.84 -17.09
CA ARG A 151 11.75 -7.42 -16.16
C ARG A 151 11.48 -7.86 -14.72
N TYR A 152 10.23 -7.74 -14.27
CA TYR A 152 9.84 -8.07 -12.89
C TYR A 152 9.14 -9.44 -12.76
N GLY A 153 9.00 -10.18 -13.86
CA GLY A 153 8.36 -11.49 -13.90
C GLY A 153 6.86 -11.45 -13.54
N VAL A 154 6.19 -10.31 -13.74
CA VAL A 154 4.77 -10.17 -13.39
C VAL A 154 3.87 -10.69 -14.50
N ARG A 155 2.67 -11.13 -14.13
CA ARG A 155 1.65 -11.60 -15.08
C ARG A 155 0.37 -10.81 -14.92
N ILE A 156 -0.31 -10.56 -16.04
CA ILE A 156 -1.66 -9.98 -16.03
C ILE A 156 -2.65 -11.04 -15.57
N ILE A 157 -3.47 -10.70 -14.57
CA ILE A 157 -4.56 -11.56 -14.09
C ILE A 157 -5.93 -11.01 -14.49
N GLU A 158 -6.06 -9.69 -14.62
CA GLU A 158 -7.28 -9.03 -15.07
C GLU A 158 -6.93 -7.73 -15.79
N GLU A 159 -7.70 -7.39 -16.82
CA GLU A 159 -7.59 -6.11 -17.53
C GLU A 159 -8.99 -5.53 -17.73
N THR A 160 -9.13 -4.26 -17.36
CA THR A 160 -10.37 -3.48 -17.47
C THR A 160 -10.06 -2.10 -18.05
N ASP A 161 -11.12 -1.35 -18.38
CA ASP A 161 -10.96 0.02 -18.86
C ASP A 161 -10.34 0.96 -17.81
N ILE A 162 -10.38 0.60 -16.52
CA ILE A 162 -9.93 1.45 -15.41
C ILE A 162 -8.58 1.01 -14.81
N TYR A 163 -8.25 -0.28 -14.84
CA TYR A 163 -7.00 -0.82 -14.31
C TYR A 163 -6.60 -2.16 -14.95
N THR A 164 -5.33 -2.51 -14.81
CA THR A 164 -4.78 -3.85 -15.03
C THR A 164 -4.32 -4.40 -13.69
N LEU A 165 -4.81 -5.58 -13.31
CA LEU A 165 -4.37 -6.27 -12.11
C LEU A 165 -3.26 -7.24 -12.48
N LEU A 166 -2.17 -7.18 -11.71
CA LEU A 166 -0.94 -7.92 -11.95
C LEU A 166 -0.61 -8.79 -10.72
N THR A 167 -0.06 -9.97 -10.97
CA THR A 167 0.53 -10.84 -9.93
C THR A 167 2.06 -10.87 -10.07
N VAL A 168 2.77 -10.84 -8.94
CA VAL A 168 4.22 -10.97 -8.86
C VAL A 168 4.66 -12.43 -8.67
N PRO A 169 5.94 -12.78 -8.94
CA PRO A 169 6.45 -14.11 -8.64
C PRO A 169 6.29 -14.52 -7.17
N ARG A 170 6.29 -15.83 -6.92
CA ARG A 170 6.18 -16.40 -5.57
C ARG A 170 7.18 -15.75 -4.60
N LEU A 171 6.70 -15.28 -3.45
CA LEU A 171 7.46 -14.60 -2.40
C LEU A 171 8.15 -13.29 -2.83
N ALA A 172 7.87 -12.76 -4.03
CA ALA A 172 8.35 -11.43 -4.42
C ALA A 172 7.57 -10.34 -3.66
N ASP A 173 8.24 -9.21 -3.42
CA ASP A 173 7.65 -8.07 -2.73
C ASP A 173 6.79 -7.25 -3.71
N ALA A 174 5.47 -7.44 -3.63
CA ALA A 174 4.51 -6.72 -4.47
C ALA A 174 4.51 -5.20 -4.21
N LEU A 175 4.83 -4.76 -2.99
CA LEU A 175 4.97 -3.34 -2.66
C LEU A 175 6.17 -2.72 -3.35
N GLU A 176 7.32 -3.40 -3.27
CA GLU A 176 8.52 -2.93 -3.97
C GLU A 176 8.30 -2.87 -5.48
N ILE A 177 7.73 -3.92 -6.07
CA ILE A 177 7.49 -3.98 -7.51
C ILE A 177 6.47 -2.91 -7.95
N ALA A 178 5.36 -2.72 -7.21
CA ALA A 178 4.40 -1.66 -7.50
C ALA A 178 5.05 -0.27 -7.46
N ASN A 179 5.93 -0.01 -6.50
CA ASN A 179 6.71 1.22 -6.45
C ASN A 179 7.62 1.37 -7.66
N LYS A 180 8.27 0.29 -8.13
CA LYS A 180 9.09 0.33 -9.35
C LYS A 180 8.28 0.60 -10.61
N TYR A 181 7.02 0.17 -10.67
CA TYR A 181 6.12 0.53 -11.75
C TYR A 181 5.79 2.03 -11.72
N GLN A 182 5.47 2.59 -10.56
CA GLN A 182 5.23 4.03 -10.43
C GLN A 182 6.46 4.86 -10.81
N GLU A 183 7.63 4.47 -10.27
CA GLU A 183 8.91 5.14 -10.49
C GLU A 183 9.39 5.04 -11.96
N SER A 184 8.83 4.12 -12.77
CA SER A 184 9.16 3.99 -14.19
C SER A 184 8.62 5.13 -15.05
N GLY A 185 7.58 5.83 -14.59
CA GLY A 185 6.88 6.84 -15.37
C GLY A 185 5.99 6.30 -16.49
N LEU A 186 5.84 4.97 -16.63
CA LEU A 186 4.99 4.33 -17.66
C LEU A 186 3.51 4.22 -17.25
N VAL A 187 3.19 4.50 -15.99
CA VAL A 187 1.86 4.35 -15.42
C VAL A 187 1.32 5.70 -14.94
N VAL A 188 0.01 5.83 -14.92
CA VAL A 188 -0.74 6.89 -14.22
C VAL A 188 -0.69 6.64 -12.72
N TYR A 189 -0.96 5.40 -12.31
CA TYR A 189 -0.80 4.93 -10.94
C TYR A 189 -0.36 3.46 -10.92
N SER A 190 0.27 3.04 -9.82
CA SER A 190 0.63 1.67 -9.50
C SER A 190 0.68 1.50 -7.99
N GLU A 191 -0.20 0.66 -7.46
CA GLU A 191 -0.35 0.45 -6.02
C GLU A 191 -0.62 -1.02 -5.69
N PRO A 192 -0.14 -1.52 -4.54
CA PRO A 192 -0.51 -2.85 -4.05
C PRO A 192 -2.03 -3.02 -3.96
N ASN A 193 -2.52 -4.24 -4.20
CA ASN A 193 -3.92 -4.58 -3.97
C ASN A 193 -4.16 -4.75 -2.46
N PHE A 194 -4.35 -3.63 -1.76
CA PHE A 194 -4.47 -3.61 -0.30
C PHE A 194 -5.80 -4.18 0.18
N TYR A 195 -5.72 -5.00 1.22
CA TYR A 195 -6.84 -5.35 2.10
C TYR A 195 -6.82 -4.42 3.30
N MET A 196 -7.93 -3.74 3.54
CA MET A 196 -8.14 -2.87 4.70
C MET A 196 -9.51 -3.12 5.30
N LYS A 197 -9.60 -3.09 6.63
CA LYS A 197 -10.89 -3.07 7.30
C LYS A 197 -11.48 -1.66 7.14
N ILE A 198 -12.66 -1.57 6.52
CA ILE A 198 -13.42 -0.32 6.49
C ILE A 198 -14.12 -0.17 7.82
N GLU A 199 -13.67 0.78 8.63
CA GLU A 199 -14.39 1.19 9.84
C GLU A 199 -15.30 2.37 9.48
N PHE A 200 -16.61 2.11 9.43
CA PHE A 200 -17.57 3.19 9.35
C PHE A 200 -17.60 3.90 10.71
N GLY A 201 -17.06 5.10 10.78
CA GLY A 201 -17.19 5.95 11.96
C GLY A 201 -18.67 6.14 12.28
N SER A 202 -19.11 5.66 13.45
CA SER A 202 -20.43 5.95 13.97
C SER A 202 -20.49 7.41 14.43
N THR A 203 -20.62 8.33 13.49
CA THR A 203 -21.05 9.71 13.73
C THR A 203 -22.14 10.07 12.73
N ALA A 204 -23.23 9.29 12.73
CA ALA A 204 -24.54 9.91 12.65
C ALA A 204 -24.75 10.56 14.02
N GLU A 205 -24.17 11.74 14.22
CA GLU A 205 -24.65 12.62 15.26
C GLU A 205 -26.11 12.90 14.92
N TYR A 206 -26.97 12.38 15.78
CA TYR A 206 -28.40 12.38 15.67
C TYR A 206 -28.86 13.85 15.55
N LEU A 207 -29.05 14.36 14.34
CA LEU A 207 -29.79 15.61 14.17
C LEU A 207 -31.20 15.34 14.74
N PRO A 208 -31.64 16.06 15.79
CA PRO A 208 -32.96 15.89 16.33
C PRO A 208 -33.98 16.08 15.20
N LYS A 209 -34.99 15.22 15.12
CA LYS A 209 -36.07 15.22 14.12
C LYS A 209 -36.96 16.48 14.13
N GLU A 210 -36.53 17.60 14.72
CA GLU A 210 -37.37 18.79 14.89
C GLU A 210 -37.04 19.97 13.96
N THR A 211 -36.05 19.88 13.06
CA THR A 211 -35.65 21.04 12.23
C THR A 211 -36.35 21.17 10.86
N PHE A 212 -37.51 20.53 10.66
CA PHE A 212 -38.31 20.72 9.44
C PHE A 212 -39.80 20.89 9.75
N LYS A 213 -40.13 21.89 10.57
CA LYS A 213 -41.52 22.33 10.73
C LYS A 213 -41.86 23.70 10.18
N ASP A 214 -40.89 24.48 9.69
CA ASP A 214 -41.16 25.76 9.05
C ASP A 214 -40.18 26.02 7.90
N LEU A 215 -40.49 25.48 6.71
CA LEU A 215 -40.07 25.99 5.40
C LEU A 215 -41.06 25.52 4.33
#